data_AF-A0A3B0VJT6-F1
#
_entry.id   AF-A0A3B0VJT6-F1
#
_cell.length_a   1.000
_cell.length_b   1.000
_cell.length_c   1.000
_cell.angle_alpha   90.00
_cell.angle_beta   90.00
_cell.angle_gamma   90.00
#
_symmetry.space_group_name_H-M   'P 1'
#
loop_
_entity.id
_entity.type
_entity.pdbx_description
1 polymer ?
#
loop_
_entity_poly.entity_id
_entity_poly.type
_entity_poly.pdbx_seq_one_letter_code
_entity_poly.pdbx_strand_id
1 'polypeptide(L)'
;MAIFTKDRLDALINGIKGDKDGIAKVYLLVGERFFCRQAAARVCEALLAAGGILHAIDGDQENFVTTLGKLRSFSLLPGRQVYRVSDTRLFISKKVANSLWGRAAKARNNNDLVTAGRYLGAMLAAAGLDAGEPENDPGSLSAARWKKLFGFARPPGDLSWTKGIAATAGGGGKEPAAAGPDDPAQLLEKTLEAGLPGPNVLVLLAEDVDKRKRLYKLLKDQYVVVDLSVDQGSSAQAQKAQKSVLRELIDKTLADFNKTMAPGVADLLLERVGFHPVAAVTETGKLALFAGTRKQINRDDLDALVGRTRQEVLFELTGALGKRNLERALLVAGRLQENGIHPLAVVATLRNYARTLLLFRVLQQQPQFEYGRSVPFAVFQRQCLPRLKERQVWQKELSGHPYAVYMQFQAAAAFSPVVLKNWLQLLLGAELRLKGSPLAPATVLRHLLIAMLEK
;
A
#
# COMPACT_ATOMS: atom_id res chain seq x y z
N MET A 1 -15.81 -7.01 -27.19
CA MET A 1 -14.40 -6.94 -27.63
C MET A 1 -13.53 -7.50 -26.50
N ALA A 2 -12.23 -7.70 -26.70
CA ALA A 2 -11.39 -8.41 -25.72
C ALA A 2 -11.14 -7.58 -24.44
N ILE A 3 -11.21 -8.24 -23.27
CA ILE A 3 -10.64 -7.73 -22.02
C ILE A 3 -9.15 -8.09 -22.01
N PHE A 4 -8.30 -7.08 -21.87
CA PHE A 4 -6.86 -7.25 -21.75
C PHE A 4 -6.46 -7.17 -20.28
N THR A 5 -5.56 -8.05 -19.86
CA THR A 5 -4.88 -7.98 -18.55
C THR A 5 -3.49 -7.36 -18.75
N LYS A 6 -2.78 -7.08 -17.64
CA LYS A 6 -1.41 -6.54 -17.66
C LYS A 6 -0.50 -7.30 -18.66
N ASP A 7 -0.55 -8.62 -18.66
CA ASP A 7 0.31 -9.49 -19.51
C ASP A 7 -0.01 -9.40 -21.00
N ARG A 8 -1.20 -8.91 -21.37
CA ARG A 8 -1.64 -8.77 -22.76
C ARG A 8 -1.57 -7.32 -23.27
N LEU A 9 -1.08 -6.39 -22.43
CA LEU A 9 -0.98 -4.98 -22.80
C LEU A 9 -0.02 -4.75 -23.99
N ASP A 10 1.10 -5.48 -24.05
CA ASP A 10 2.06 -5.36 -25.15
C ASP A 10 1.46 -5.84 -26.48
N ALA A 11 0.68 -6.93 -26.44
CA ALA A 11 -0.04 -7.42 -27.62
C ALA A 11 -1.08 -6.40 -28.10
N LEU A 12 -1.80 -5.74 -27.18
CA LEU A 12 -2.72 -4.65 -27.51
C LEU A 12 -2.00 -3.48 -28.19
N ILE A 13 -0.87 -3.04 -27.63
CA ILE A 13 -0.07 -1.92 -28.16
C ILE A 13 0.45 -2.25 -29.57
N ASN A 14 0.94 -3.47 -29.78
CA ASN A 14 1.41 -3.90 -31.09
C ASN A 14 0.27 -3.97 -32.10
N GLY A 15 -0.92 -4.41 -31.69
CA GLY A 15 -2.13 -4.37 -32.53
C GLY A 15 -2.50 -2.94 -32.95
N ILE A 16 -2.46 -1.99 -32.02
CA ILE A 16 -2.72 -0.56 -32.31
C ILE A 16 -1.71 0.01 -33.32
N LYS A 17 -0.44 -0.40 -33.23
CA LYS A 17 0.60 0.06 -34.16
C LYS A 17 0.48 -0.57 -35.55
N GLY A 18 0.03 -1.82 -35.63
CA GLY A 18 -0.05 -2.60 -36.86
C GLY A 18 -1.28 -2.32 -37.72
N ASP A 19 -2.41 -1.94 -37.10
CA ASP A 19 -3.68 -1.77 -37.79
C ASP A 19 -4.05 -0.29 -37.94
N LYS A 20 -4.04 0.23 -39.17
CA LYS A 20 -4.40 1.64 -39.45
C LYS A 20 -5.92 1.86 -39.50
N ASP A 21 -6.70 0.82 -39.80
CA ASP A 21 -8.14 0.92 -40.13
C ASP A 21 -9.07 0.24 -39.11
N GLY A 22 -8.56 -0.65 -38.23
CA GLY A 22 -9.34 -1.45 -37.26
C GLY A 22 -9.22 -1.07 -35.77
N ILE A 23 -8.80 0.15 -35.45
CA ILE A 23 -8.59 0.59 -34.05
C ILE A 23 -9.92 0.87 -33.34
N ALA A 24 -10.03 0.40 -32.09
CA ALA A 24 -11.18 0.69 -31.24
C ALA A 24 -11.34 2.19 -30.96
N LYS A 25 -12.59 2.69 -30.94
CA LYS A 25 -12.85 4.12 -30.65
C LYS A 25 -12.83 4.46 -29.16
N VAL A 26 -12.92 3.45 -28.28
CA VAL A 26 -12.88 3.65 -26.83
C VAL A 26 -11.98 2.62 -26.17
N TYR A 27 -11.17 3.10 -25.23
CA TYR A 27 -10.32 2.31 -24.35
C TYR A 27 -10.67 2.65 -22.89
N LEU A 28 -11.09 1.65 -22.12
CA LEU A 28 -11.31 1.78 -20.69
C LEU A 28 -10.21 1.05 -19.92
N LEU A 29 -9.40 1.78 -19.16
CA LEU A 29 -8.38 1.22 -18.27
C LEU A 29 -8.89 1.27 -16.84
N VAL A 30 -9.02 0.10 -16.21
CA VAL A 30 -9.56 -0.05 -14.86
C VAL A 30 -8.52 -0.67 -13.94
N GLY A 31 -8.30 -0.11 -12.74
CA GLY A 31 -7.44 -0.75 -11.75
C GLY A 31 -6.61 0.21 -10.92
N GLU A 32 -5.40 -0.22 -10.54
CA GLU A 32 -4.53 0.64 -9.73
C GLU A 32 -4.05 1.85 -10.54
N ARG A 33 -4.11 3.06 -9.95
CA ARG A 33 -3.95 4.34 -10.64
C ARG A 33 -2.61 4.47 -11.37
N PHE A 34 -1.52 4.02 -10.74
CA PHE A 34 -0.19 4.05 -11.34
C PHE A 34 -0.12 3.15 -12.58
N PHE A 35 -0.64 1.93 -12.53
CA PHE A 35 -0.67 1.04 -13.71
C PHE A 35 -1.57 1.59 -14.81
N CYS A 36 -2.76 2.10 -14.47
CA CYS A 36 -3.66 2.71 -15.45
C CYS A 36 -3.00 3.89 -16.17
N ARG A 37 -2.29 4.76 -15.43
CA ARG A 37 -1.58 5.89 -16.04
C ARG A 37 -0.45 5.45 -16.97
N GLN A 38 0.36 4.47 -16.56
CA GLN A 38 1.45 3.94 -17.38
C GLN A 38 0.90 3.28 -18.65
N ALA A 39 -0.12 2.43 -18.52
CA ALA A 39 -0.75 1.78 -19.66
C ALA A 39 -1.44 2.79 -20.59
N ALA A 40 -2.14 3.78 -20.06
CA ALA A 40 -2.79 4.82 -20.85
C ALA A 40 -1.77 5.66 -21.63
N ALA A 41 -0.62 5.98 -21.05
CA ALA A 41 0.45 6.68 -21.75
C ALA A 41 0.92 5.89 -22.98
N ARG A 42 1.18 4.58 -22.81
CA ARG A 42 1.61 3.70 -23.91
C ARG A 42 0.53 3.51 -24.97
N VAL A 43 -0.74 3.40 -24.57
CA VAL A 43 -1.88 3.33 -25.49
C VAL A 43 -2.00 4.63 -26.28
N CYS A 44 -1.93 5.79 -25.62
CA CYS A 44 -2.00 7.09 -26.30
C CYS A 44 -0.83 7.29 -27.26
N GLU A 45 0.39 6.92 -26.87
CA GLU A 45 1.58 6.96 -27.73
C GLU A 45 1.39 6.11 -28.99
N ALA A 46 0.89 4.89 -28.84
CA ALA A 46 0.60 4.00 -29.98
C ALA A 46 -0.50 4.56 -30.90
N LEU A 47 -1.57 5.13 -30.32
CA LEU A 47 -2.64 5.77 -31.08
C LEU A 47 -2.14 6.98 -31.87
N LEU A 48 -1.18 7.73 -31.33
CA LEU A 48 -0.67 8.96 -31.93
C LEU A 48 0.57 8.73 -32.82
N ALA A 49 1.02 7.49 -32.99
CA ALA A 49 2.21 7.17 -33.78
C ALA A 49 2.12 7.63 -35.25
N ALA A 50 0.90 7.72 -35.81
CA ALA A 50 0.64 8.21 -37.16
C ALA A 50 0.32 9.72 -37.23
N GLY A 51 0.49 10.46 -36.12
CA GLY A 51 0.13 11.87 -35.98
C GLY A 51 -1.25 12.10 -35.36
N GLY A 52 -1.42 13.23 -34.69
CA GLY A 52 -2.64 13.60 -33.99
C GLY A 52 -2.39 14.47 -32.75
N ILE A 53 -3.40 14.64 -31.91
CA ILE A 53 -3.37 15.46 -30.71
C ILE A 53 -3.92 14.68 -29.51
N LEU A 54 -3.22 14.80 -28.38
CA LEU A 54 -3.68 14.31 -27.07
C LEU A 54 -4.37 15.44 -26.30
N HIS A 55 -5.66 15.28 -26.03
CA HIS A 55 -6.43 16.13 -25.12
C HIS A 55 -6.46 15.48 -23.75
N ALA A 56 -5.60 15.95 -22.84
CA ALA A 56 -5.56 15.47 -21.47
C ALA A 56 -6.64 16.17 -20.62
N ILE A 57 -7.51 15.39 -20.00
CA ILE A 57 -8.64 15.85 -19.20
C ILE A 57 -8.52 15.24 -17.80
N ASP A 58 -8.68 16.07 -16.78
CA ASP A 58 -8.83 15.63 -15.40
C ASP A 58 -10.31 15.38 -15.11
N GLY A 59 -10.68 14.12 -14.90
CA GLY A 59 -12.06 13.70 -14.62
C GLY A 59 -12.61 14.28 -13.31
N ASP A 60 -11.74 14.73 -12.40
CA ASP A 60 -12.18 15.40 -11.18
C ASP A 60 -12.65 16.85 -11.41
N GLN A 61 -12.17 17.48 -12.48
CA GLN A 61 -12.47 18.88 -12.86
C GLN A 61 -13.20 18.94 -14.21
N GLU A 62 -13.66 17.80 -14.72
CA GLU A 62 -14.22 17.69 -16.06
C GLU A 62 -15.62 18.31 -16.14
N ASN A 63 -15.81 19.25 -17.06
CA ASN A 63 -17.14 19.57 -17.58
C ASN A 63 -17.52 18.54 -18.66
N PHE A 64 -18.26 17.50 -18.25
CA PHE A 64 -18.56 16.36 -19.11
C PHE A 64 -19.30 16.73 -20.41
N VAL A 65 -20.23 17.68 -20.35
CA VAL A 65 -20.99 18.13 -21.54
C VAL A 65 -20.05 18.75 -22.57
N THR A 66 -19.05 19.51 -22.12
CA THR A 66 -18.05 20.12 -23.00
C THR A 66 -17.15 19.06 -23.62
N THR A 67 -16.68 18.08 -22.83
CA THR A 67 -15.90 16.95 -23.37
C THR A 67 -16.70 16.17 -24.41
N LEU A 68 -17.96 15.86 -24.11
CA LEU A 68 -18.83 15.10 -25.00
C LEU A 68 -19.09 15.87 -26.31
N GLY A 69 -19.28 17.19 -26.23
CA GLY A 69 -19.38 18.06 -27.41
C GLY A 69 -18.16 17.94 -28.32
N LYS A 70 -16.95 18.11 -27.76
CA LYS A 70 -15.69 17.96 -28.50
C LYS A 70 -15.51 16.57 -29.10
N LEU A 71 -15.90 15.53 -28.37
CA LEU A 71 -15.81 14.14 -28.81
C LEU A 71 -16.75 13.85 -30.01
N ARG A 72 -17.89 14.53 -30.09
CA ARG A 72 -18.88 14.39 -31.18
C ARG A 72 -18.58 15.27 -32.39
N SER A 73 -17.80 16.33 -32.22
CA SER A 73 -17.43 17.23 -33.31
C SER A 73 -16.38 16.62 -34.24
N PHE A 74 -16.55 16.86 -35.54
CA PHE A 74 -15.49 16.58 -36.51
C PHE A 74 -14.33 17.55 -36.30
N SER A 75 -13.14 17.00 -36.11
CA SER A 75 -11.91 17.80 -36.05
C SER A 75 -11.50 18.24 -37.44
N LEU A 76 -11.20 19.53 -37.58
CA LEU A 76 -10.56 20.09 -38.78
C LEU A 76 -9.04 19.84 -38.79
N LEU A 77 -8.47 19.43 -37.65
CA LEU A 77 -7.06 19.14 -37.50
C LEU A 77 -6.74 17.72 -37.99
N PRO A 78 -5.64 17.54 -38.74
CA PRO A 78 -5.24 16.24 -39.26
C PRO A 78 -4.82 15.29 -38.14
N GLY A 79 -4.93 13.99 -38.41
CA GLY A 79 -4.56 12.92 -37.47
C GLY A 79 -5.60 12.66 -36.38
N ARG A 80 -5.29 11.73 -35.48
CA ARG A 80 -6.24 11.26 -34.45
C ARG A 80 -6.38 12.28 -33.33
N GLN A 81 -7.59 12.45 -32.82
CA GLN A 81 -7.88 13.26 -31.64
C GLN A 81 -8.14 12.32 -30.46
N VAL A 82 -7.16 12.18 -29.57
CA VAL A 82 -7.23 11.27 -28.43
C VAL A 82 -7.65 12.06 -27.20
N TYR A 83 -8.85 11.81 -26.68
CA TYR A 83 -9.36 12.41 -25.45
C TYR A 83 -9.08 11.48 -24.29
N ARG A 84 -8.10 11.82 -23.44
CA ARG A 84 -7.72 11.02 -22.29
C ARG A 84 -8.26 11.62 -21.01
N VAL A 85 -9.32 11.02 -20.46
CA VAL A 85 -9.92 11.40 -19.20
C VAL A 85 -9.31 10.57 -18.07
N SER A 86 -8.54 11.23 -17.21
CA SER A 86 -7.95 10.62 -16.02
C SER A 86 -8.98 10.57 -14.91
N ASP A 87 -9.05 9.47 -14.16
CA ASP A 87 -9.90 9.36 -12.96
C ASP A 87 -11.40 9.68 -13.24
N THR A 88 -11.96 9.07 -14.28
CA THR A 88 -13.34 9.35 -14.73
C THR A 88 -14.40 9.02 -13.68
N ARG A 89 -15.40 9.90 -13.57
CA ARG A 89 -16.52 9.76 -12.63
C ARG A 89 -17.70 8.96 -13.17
N LEU A 90 -17.67 8.54 -14.44
CA LEU A 90 -18.79 7.91 -15.15
C LEU A 90 -19.26 6.58 -14.51
N PHE A 91 -18.35 5.87 -13.87
CA PHE A 91 -18.64 4.57 -13.24
C PHE A 91 -18.98 4.65 -11.75
N ILE A 92 -18.94 5.86 -11.17
CA ILE A 92 -19.24 6.07 -9.76
C ILE A 92 -20.70 5.69 -9.49
N SER A 93 -20.92 4.86 -8.48
CA SER A 93 -22.24 4.39 -8.04
C SER A 93 -22.27 4.25 -6.52
N LYS A 94 -23.47 4.10 -5.94
CA LYS A 94 -23.63 3.80 -4.51
C LYS A 94 -22.83 2.56 -4.06
N LYS A 95 -22.59 1.56 -4.92
CA LYS A 95 -21.74 0.41 -4.55
C LYS A 95 -20.25 0.74 -4.51
N VAL A 96 -19.79 1.66 -5.37
CA VAL A 96 -18.40 2.13 -5.37
C VAL A 96 -18.10 2.95 -4.10
N ALA A 97 -19.12 3.58 -3.49
CA ALA A 97 -18.97 4.34 -2.24
C ALA A 97 -18.34 3.53 -1.09
N ASN A 98 -18.66 2.22 -0.96
CA ASN A 98 -18.04 1.38 0.08
C ASN A 98 -16.54 1.14 -0.20
N SER A 99 -16.17 0.92 -1.46
CA SER A 99 -14.78 0.77 -1.91
C SER A 99 -14.00 2.07 -1.67
N LEU A 100 -14.58 3.22 -2.06
CA LEU A 100 -14.01 4.55 -1.83
C LEU A 100 -13.81 4.84 -0.34
N TRP A 101 -14.78 4.50 0.51
CA TRP A 101 -14.63 4.62 1.95
C TRP A 101 -13.46 3.79 2.49
N GLY A 102 -13.37 2.51 2.09
CA GLY A 102 -12.28 1.63 2.50
C GLY A 102 -10.90 2.19 2.12
N ARG A 103 -10.79 2.78 0.91
CA ARG A 103 -9.57 3.44 0.44
C ARG A 103 -9.27 4.73 1.19
N ALA A 104 -10.28 5.55 1.47
CA ALA A 104 -10.13 6.77 2.28
C ALA A 104 -9.62 6.45 3.70
N ALA A 105 -10.21 5.45 4.34
CA ALA A 105 -9.79 4.99 5.67
C ALA A 105 -8.35 4.44 5.64
N LYS A 106 -7.98 3.68 4.60
CA LYS A 106 -6.60 3.17 4.43
C LYS A 106 -5.60 4.31 4.22
N ALA A 107 -5.92 5.28 3.35
CA ALA A 107 -5.07 6.46 3.12
C ALA A 107 -4.86 7.25 4.42
N ARG A 108 -5.92 7.43 5.21
CA ARG A 108 -5.83 8.05 6.54
C ARG A 108 -4.93 7.27 7.49
N ASN A 109 -5.06 5.96 7.57
CA ASN A 109 -4.20 5.14 8.43
C ASN A 109 -2.71 5.26 8.06
N ASN A 110 -2.44 5.63 6.81
CA ASN A 110 -1.09 5.88 6.30
C ASN A 110 -0.68 7.37 6.38
N ASN A 111 -1.44 8.21 7.10
CA ASN A 111 -1.24 9.67 7.23
C ASN A 111 -1.28 10.45 5.89
N ASP A 112 -1.89 9.90 4.84
CA ASP A 112 -2.08 10.59 3.56
C ASP A 112 -3.48 11.23 3.51
N LEU A 113 -3.58 12.43 4.11
CA LEU A 113 -4.84 13.17 4.21
C LEU A 113 -5.34 13.71 2.86
N VAL A 114 -4.43 14.02 1.94
CA VAL A 114 -4.78 14.53 0.60
C VAL A 114 -5.49 13.46 -0.19
N THR A 115 -4.91 12.26 -0.26
CA THR A 115 -5.53 11.12 -0.94
C THR A 115 -6.82 10.69 -0.24
N ALA A 116 -6.87 10.72 1.09
CA ALA A 116 -8.09 10.46 1.84
C ALA A 116 -9.21 11.44 1.47
N GLY A 117 -8.91 12.75 1.40
CA GLY A 117 -9.85 13.78 0.99
C GLY A 117 -10.40 13.58 -0.41
N ARG A 118 -9.54 13.22 -1.38
CA ARG A 118 -9.97 12.92 -2.74
C ARG A 118 -10.98 11.76 -2.79
N TYR A 119 -10.72 10.67 -2.07
CA TYR A 119 -11.66 9.54 -2.02
C TYR A 119 -12.97 9.89 -1.31
N LEU A 120 -12.93 10.70 -0.25
CA LEU A 120 -14.14 11.20 0.39
C LEU A 120 -14.95 12.10 -0.54
N GLY A 121 -14.30 13.01 -1.26
CA GLY A 121 -14.95 13.86 -2.27
C GLY A 121 -15.62 13.04 -3.37
N ALA A 122 -14.94 12.03 -3.91
CA ALA A 122 -15.51 11.11 -4.89
C ALA A 122 -16.70 10.32 -4.33
N MET A 123 -16.65 9.94 -3.05
CA MET A 123 -17.76 9.25 -2.37
C MET A 123 -18.98 10.15 -2.19
N LEU A 124 -18.78 11.43 -1.83
CA LEU A 124 -19.85 12.42 -1.70
C LEU A 124 -20.49 12.73 -3.04
N ALA A 125 -19.68 12.92 -4.08
CA ALA A 125 -20.15 13.09 -5.45
C ALA A 125 -20.99 11.89 -5.93
N ALA A 126 -20.64 10.66 -5.53
CA ALA A 126 -21.42 9.45 -5.81
C ALA A 126 -22.85 9.50 -5.27
N ALA A 127 -23.06 10.27 -4.20
CA ALA A 127 -24.35 10.47 -3.55
C ALA A 127 -25.03 11.78 -3.96
N GLY A 128 -24.43 12.54 -4.89
CA GLY A 128 -24.92 13.85 -5.32
C GLY A 128 -24.72 14.97 -4.28
N LEU A 129 -23.72 14.83 -3.41
CA LEU A 129 -23.42 15.80 -2.35
C LEU A 129 -22.18 16.62 -2.70
N ASP A 130 -22.21 17.91 -2.37
CA ASP A 130 -21.04 18.79 -2.48
C ASP A 130 -20.13 18.60 -1.25
N ALA A 131 -18.84 18.37 -1.50
CA ALA A 131 -17.81 18.21 -0.47
C ALA A 131 -17.44 19.54 0.22
N GLY A 132 -17.78 20.68 -0.37
CA GLY A 132 -17.57 22.01 0.21
C GLY A 132 -18.59 22.40 1.28
N GLU A 133 -19.75 21.73 1.32
CA GLU A 133 -20.82 22.00 2.28
C GLU A 133 -20.56 21.28 3.62
N PRO A 134 -20.46 22.01 4.76
CA PRO A 134 -20.18 21.41 6.07
C PRO A 134 -21.20 20.35 6.52
N GLU A 135 -22.45 20.46 6.06
CA GLU A 135 -23.54 19.53 6.37
C GLU A 135 -23.47 18.19 5.63
N ASN A 136 -22.61 18.10 4.61
CA ASN A 136 -22.34 16.88 3.85
C ASN A 136 -21.12 16.13 4.39
N ASP A 137 -20.47 16.63 5.45
CA ASP A 137 -19.35 15.93 6.09
C ASP A 137 -19.74 14.50 6.50
N PRO A 138 -19.02 13.46 6.04
CA PRO A 138 -19.40 12.08 6.34
C PRO A 138 -19.49 11.79 7.86
N GLY A 139 -18.65 12.43 8.66
CA GLY A 139 -18.61 12.29 10.11
C GLY A 139 -19.88 12.77 10.81
N SER A 140 -20.54 13.79 10.24
CA SER A 140 -21.77 14.41 10.76
C SER A 140 -23.06 13.67 10.34
N LEU A 141 -22.99 12.76 9.36
CA LEU A 141 -24.15 12.02 8.88
C LEU A 141 -24.64 10.96 9.88
N SER A 142 -25.96 10.93 10.10
CA SER A 142 -26.62 9.86 10.87
C SER A 142 -26.53 8.50 10.16
N ALA A 143 -26.62 7.40 10.92
CA ALA A 143 -26.54 6.05 10.33
C ALA A 143 -27.64 5.78 9.28
N ALA A 144 -28.84 6.33 9.47
CA ALA A 144 -29.95 6.22 8.53
C ALA A 144 -29.68 7.00 7.23
N ARG A 145 -29.20 8.26 7.35
CA ARG A 145 -28.86 9.11 6.20
C ARG A 145 -27.68 8.50 5.42
N TRP A 146 -26.66 8.00 6.13
CA TRP A 146 -25.51 7.29 5.54
C TRP A 146 -25.95 6.10 4.69
N LYS A 147 -26.76 5.19 5.25
CA LYS A 147 -27.21 3.98 4.55
C LYS A 147 -28.05 4.33 3.31
N LYS A 148 -28.86 5.39 3.36
CA LYS A 148 -29.66 5.88 2.23
C LYS A 148 -28.78 6.44 1.09
N LEU A 149 -27.76 7.21 1.45
CA LEU A 149 -26.85 7.86 0.50
C LEU A 149 -25.89 6.85 -0.14
N PHE A 150 -25.18 6.07 0.67
CA PHE A 150 -24.08 5.23 0.22
C PHE A 150 -24.41 3.74 0.11
N GLY A 151 -25.55 3.28 0.61
CA GLY A 151 -25.99 1.89 0.42
C GLY A 151 -25.25 0.84 1.26
N PHE A 152 -24.44 1.24 2.25
CA PHE A 152 -23.81 0.35 3.23
C PHE A 152 -23.97 0.89 4.66
N ALA A 153 -23.64 0.08 5.67
CA ALA A 153 -23.76 0.49 7.07
C ALA A 153 -22.71 1.54 7.45
N ARG A 154 -23.09 2.53 8.26
CA ARG A 154 -22.13 3.52 8.78
C ARG A 154 -21.03 2.78 9.56
N PRO A 155 -19.74 2.98 9.23
CA PRO A 155 -18.64 2.33 9.91
C PRO A 155 -18.63 2.64 11.41
N PRO A 156 -18.29 1.65 12.27
CA PRO A 156 -18.14 1.89 13.70
C PRO A 156 -16.89 2.74 13.97
N GLY A 157 -16.93 3.59 15.00
CA GLY A 157 -15.80 4.40 15.45
C GLY A 157 -16.01 5.90 15.28
N ASP A 158 -14.99 6.67 15.68
CA ASP A 158 -14.98 8.12 15.54
C ASP A 158 -14.66 8.51 14.09
N LEU A 159 -15.60 9.24 13.46
CA LEU A 159 -15.49 9.75 12.11
C LEU A 159 -15.21 11.25 12.06
N SER A 160 -14.89 11.88 13.22
CA SER A 160 -14.51 13.30 13.33
C SER A 160 -13.40 13.71 12.36
N TRP A 161 -12.62 12.73 11.94
CA TRP A 161 -11.54 12.91 11.01
C TRP A 161 -11.92 13.33 9.60
N THR A 162 -13.15 13.06 9.15
CA THR A 162 -13.54 13.43 7.78
C THR A 162 -13.70 14.94 7.63
N LYS A 163 -13.85 15.64 8.77
CA LYS A 163 -14.16 17.06 8.86
C LYS A 163 -13.15 17.89 8.08
N GLY A 164 -13.64 18.54 7.03
CA GLY A 164 -12.87 19.46 6.19
C GLY A 164 -11.86 18.80 5.24
N ILE A 165 -11.55 17.51 5.41
CA ILE A 165 -10.54 16.85 4.56
C ILE A 165 -11.06 16.71 3.12
N ALA A 166 -12.33 16.35 2.96
CA ALA A 166 -12.97 16.28 1.63
C ALA A 166 -12.97 17.64 0.92
N ALA A 167 -13.21 18.73 1.67
CA ALA A 167 -13.21 20.10 1.14
C ALA A 167 -11.80 20.56 0.73
N THR A 168 -10.75 20.21 1.49
CA THR A 168 -9.37 20.64 1.21
C THR A 168 -8.71 19.96 0.01
N ALA A 169 -9.19 18.77 -0.37
CA ALA A 169 -8.65 18.02 -1.52
C ALA A 169 -9.27 18.46 -2.87
N GLY A 170 -10.43 19.12 -2.84
CA GLY A 170 -10.97 19.82 -3.99
C GLY A 170 -10.30 21.19 -4.10
N GLY A 171 -9.34 21.35 -5.01
CA GLY A 171 -8.79 22.66 -5.33
C GLY A 171 -9.92 23.66 -5.58
N GLY A 172 -9.88 24.79 -4.88
CA GLY A 172 -10.96 25.77 -4.85
C GLY A 172 -11.38 26.21 -6.25
N GLY A 173 -12.68 26.16 -6.53
CA GLY A 173 -13.23 26.72 -7.76
C GLY A 173 -14.46 26.01 -8.32
N LYS A 174 -15.60 26.28 -7.69
CA LYS A 174 -16.96 26.42 -8.27
C LYS A 174 -17.71 25.24 -8.89
N GLU A 175 -18.96 25.24 -8.46
CA GLU A 175 -20.19 24.62 -8.95
C GLU A 175 -20.28 23.10 -8.76
N PRO A 176 -21.22 22.61 -7.94
CA PRO A 176 -21.69 21.24 -8.12
C PRO A 176 -22.07 21.14 -9.59
N ALA A 177 -21.55 20.12 -10.29
CA ALA A 177 -22.05 19.79 -11.61
C ALA A 177 -23.57 19.64 -11.45
N ALA A 178 -24.29 20.68 -11.88
CA ALA A 178 -25.73 20.70 -11.82
C ALA A 178 -26.15 19.38 -12.46
N ALA A 179 -26.97 18.62 -11.74
CA ALA A 179 -27.69 17.52 -12.31
C ALA A 179 -28.57 18.11 -13.42
N GLY A 180 -27.99 18.27 -14.61
CA GLY A 180 -28.74 18.34 -15.84
C GLY A 180 -29.62 17.10 -15.89
N PRO A 181 -30.78 17.18 -16.56
CA PRO A 181 -31.82 16.15 -16.47
C PRO A 181 -31.38 14.74 -16.90
N ASP A 182 -30.23 14.58 -17.57
CA ASP A 182 -29.68 13.31 -18.03
C ASP A 182 -28.35 12.94 -17.33
N ASP A 183 -28.25 11.70 -16.85
CA ASP A 183 -27.05 11.08 -16.29
C ASP A 183 -25.89 11.08 -17.31
N PRO A 184 -24.69 11.62 -16.97
CA PRO A 184 -23.50 11.62 -17.85
C PRO A 184 -23.17 10.26 -18.46
N ALA A 185 -23.38 9.16 -17.71
CA ALA A 185 -23.15 7.83 -18.24
C ALA A 185 -24.11 7.48 -19.39
N GLN A 186 -25.39 7.85 -19.27
CA GLN A 186 -26.40 7.63 -20.30
C GLN A 186 -26.17 8.49 -21.54
N LEU A 187 -25.71 9.73 -21.36
CA LEU A 187 -25.32 10.60 -22.46
C LEU A 187 -24.14 10.03 -23.25
N LEU A 188 -23.15 9.44 -22.57
CA LEU A 188 -22.06 8.74 -23.24
C LEU A 188 -22.58 7.50 -23.97
N GLU A 189 -23.44 6.70 -23.35
CA GLU A 189 -24.05 5.52 -23.99
C GLU A 189 -24.73 5.88 -25.32
N LYS A 190 -25.64 6.87 -25.30
CA LYS A 190 -26.32 7.35 -26.51
C LYS A 190 -25.34 7.85 -27.59
N THR A 191 -24.26 8.51 -27.17
CA THR A 191 -23.24 9.03 -28.08
C THR A 191 -22.43 7.91 -28.73
N LEU A 192 -22.09 6.87 -27.97
CA LEU A 192 -21.38 5.70 -28.48
C LEU A 192 -22.25 4.85 -29.40
N GLU A 193 -23.56 4.77 -29.13
CA GLU A 193 -24.54 4.11 -30.02
C GLU A 193 -24.70 4.87 -31.35
N ALA A 194 -24.63 6.21 -31.35
CA ALA A 194 -24.65 7.02 -32.56
C ALA A 194 -23.34 6.99 -33.37
N GLY A 195 -22.24 6.56 -32.74
CA GLY A 195 -20.91 6.49 -33.32
C GLY A 195 -20.07 7.76 -33.12
N LEU A 196 -18.77 7.57 -32.95
CA LEU A 196 -17.80 8.66 -32.84
C LEU A 196 -17.23 9.04 -34.22
N PRO A 197 -16.95 10.33 -34.49
CA PRO A 197 -16.26 10.75 -35.70
C PRO A 197 -14.95 9.98 -35.90
N GLY A 198 -14.62 9.68 -37.16
CA GLY A 198 -13.46 8.87 -37.56
C GLY A 198 -12.15 9.13 -36.81
N PRO A 199 -11.68 10.38 -36.64
CA PRO A 199 -10.41 10.66 -35.98
C PRO A 199 -10.48 10.62 -34.44
N ASN A 200 -11.66 10.65 -33.84
CA ASN A 200 -11.81 10.83 -32.39
C ASN A 200 -11.74 9.48 -31.67
N VAL A 201 -10.91 9.41 -30.62
CA VAL A 201 -10.73 8.24 -29.76
C VAL A 201 -10.83 8.67 -28.30
N LEU A 202 -11.58 7.91 -27.51
CA LEU A 202 -11.75 8.15 -26.07
C LEU A 202 -10.91 7.15 -25.25
N VAL A 203 -10.13 7.65 -24.29
CA VAL A 203 -9.36 6.85 -23.34
C VAL A 203 -9.80 7.23 -21.93
N LEU A 204 -10.43 6.30 -21.22
CA LEU A 204 -10.95 6.49 -19.86
C LEU A 204 -10.08 5.73 -18.86
N LEU A 205 -9.67 6.40 -17.78
CA LEU A 205 -9.01 5.75 -16.65
C LEU A 205 -9.96 5.77 -15.45
N ALA A 206 -10.24 4.61 -14.88
CA ALA A 206 -11.03 4.47 -13.67
C ALA A 206 -10.29 3.60 -12.65
N GLU A 207 -10.34 3.96 -11.37
CA GLU A 207 -9.72 3.10 -10.35
C GLU A 207 -10.63 1.93 -9.90
N ASP A 208 -11.93 2.10 -10.10
CA ASP A 208 -12.95 1.12 -9.79
C ASP A 208 -14.17 1.36 -10.70
N VAL A 209 -14.89 0.30 -11.06
CA VAL A 209 -16.05 0.37 -11.94
C VAL A 209 -17.18 -0.52 -11.44
N ASP A 210 -18.41 -0.02 -11.44
CA ASP A 210 -19.57 -0.86 -11.21
C ASP A 210 -19.88 -1.69 -12.46
N LYS A 211 -19.40 -2.94 -12.49
CA LYS A 211 -19.53 -3.89 -13.61
C LYS A 211 -20.99 -4.20 -14.00
N ARG A 212 -21.98 -3.77 -13.22
CA ARG A 212 -23.41 -3.95 -13.49
C ARG A 212 -24.03 -2.81 -14.31
N LYS A 213 -23.41 -1.63 -14.34
CA LYS A 213 -23.89 -0.48 -15.12
C LYS A 213 -23.93 -0.84 -16.62
N ARG A 214 -24.92 -0.29 -17.32
CA ARG A 214 -25.09 -0.48 -18.77
C ARG A 214 -23.88 0.02 -19.55
N LEU A 215 -23.34 1.20 -19.20
CA LEU A 215 -22.10 1.73 -19.79
C LEU A 215 -20.93 0.76 -19.72
N TYR A 216 -20.70 0.10 -18.58
CA TYR A 216 -19.60 -0.87 -18.48
C TYR A 216 -19.83 -2.08 -19.39
N LYS A 217 -21.07 -2.59 -19.45
CA LYS A 217 -21.42 -3.71 -20.34
C LYS A 217 -21.22 -3.33 -21.80
N LEU A 218 -21.70 -2.16 -22.22
CA LEU A 218 -21.49 -1.60 -23.56
C LEU A 218 -20.00 -1.55 -23.91
N LEU A 219 -19.17 -0.97 -23.03
CA LEU A 219 -17.73 -0.85 -23.24
C LEU A 219 -17.03 -2.21 -23.30
N LYS A 220 -17.42 -3.16 -22.45
CA LYS A 220 -16.89 -4.52 -22.49
C LYS A 220 -17.25 -5.25 -23.80
N ASP A 221 -18.50 -5.09 -24.25
CA ASP A 221 -19.02 -5.87 -25.36
C ASP A 221 -18.60 -5.28 -26.72
N GLN A 222 -18.47 -3.96 -26.83
CA GLN A 222 -18.20 -3.27 -28.10
C GLN A 222 -16.82 -2.60 -28.19
N TYR A 223 -16.11 -2.39 -27.08
CA TYR A 223 -14.87 -1.62 -27.02
C TYR A 223 -13.76 -2.34 -26.24
N VAL A 224 -12.59 -1.71 -26.12
CA VAL A 224 -11.43 -2.31 -25.44
C VAL A 224 -11.45 -1.96 -23.95
N VAL A 225 -11.38 -2.99 -23.09
CA VAL A 225 -11.23 -2.83 -21.64
C VAL A 225 -9.91 -3.46 -21.21
N VAL A 226 -9.11 -2.71 -20.45
CA VAL A 226 -7.85 -3.17 -19.86
C VAL A 226 -8.03 -3.23 -18.34
N ASP A 227 -8.01 -4.42 -17.76
CA ASP A 227 -8.10 -4.65 -16.32
C ASP A 227 -6.68 -4.77 -15.72
N LEU A 228 -6.32 -3.76 -14.94
CA LEU A 228 -5.05 -3.56 -14.22
C LEU A 228 -5.30 -3.55 -12.71
N SER A 229 -6.40 -4.17 -12.26
CA SER A 229 -6.66 -4.33 -10.83
C SER A 229 -5.66 -5.31 -10.22
N VAL A 230 -5.15 -4.94 -9.04
CA VAL A 230 -4.34 -5.82 -8.19
C VAL A 230 -5.18 -6.10 -6.95
N ASP A 231 -5.36 -7.38 -6.61
CA ASP A 231 -6.13 -7.76 -5.43
C ASP A 231 -5.50 -7.13 -4.18
N GLN A 232 -6.27 -6.27 -3.51
CA GLN A 232 -5.86 -5.53 -2.32
C GLN A 232 -6.15 -6.32 -1.03
N GLY A 233 -6.64 -7.55 -1.13
CA GLY A 233 -6.93 -8.41 0.01
C GLY A 233 -5.72 -8.68 0.92
N SER A 234 -6.01 -9.05 2.18
CA SER A 234 -5.00 -9.48 3.15
C SER A 234 -4.69 -10.98 3.09
N SER A 235 -5.21 -11.69 2.09
CA SER A 235 -4.92 -13.11 1.89
C SER A 235 -3.45 -13.31 1.51
N ALA A 236 -2.87 -14.47 1.83
CA ALA A 236 -1.49 -14.78 1.47
C ALA A 236 -1.24 -14.69 -0.04
N GLN A 237 -2.26 -15.02 -0.85
CA GLN A 237 -2.21 -14.93 -2.30
C GLN A 237 -2.18 -13.48 -2.80
N ALA A 238 -3.03 -12.61 -2.23
CA ALA A 238 -3.06 -11.19 -2.56
C ALA A 238 -1.76 -10.49 -2.15
N GLN A 239 -1.22 -10.79 -0.96
CA GLN A 239 0.08 -10.27 -0.53
C GLN A 239 1.23 -10.69 -1.45
N LYS A 240 1.22 -11.95 -1.91
CA LYS A 240 2.23 -12.45 -2.85
C LYS A 240 2.15 -11.72 -4.20
N ALA A 241 0.94 -11.51 -4.73
CA ALA A 241 0.73 -10.78 -5.98
C ALA A 241 1.14 -9.30 -5.86
N GLN A 242 0.79 -8.64 -4.76
CA GLN A 242 1.23 -7.28 -4.47
C GLN A 242 2.76 -7.17 -4.42
N LYS A 243 3.40 -8.10 -3.70
CA LYS A 243 4.87 -8.12 -3.58
C LYS A 243 5.56 -8.35 -4.92
N SER A 244 5.08 -9.28 -5.74
CA SER A 244 5.67 -9.55 -7.07
C SER A 244 5.55 -8.34 -7.99
N VAL A 245 4.41 -7.66 -7.98
CA VAL A 245 4.17 -6.46 -8.79
C VAL A 245 5.11 -5.32 -8.38
N LEU A 246 5.27 -5.07 -7.08
CA LEU A 246 6.21 -4.05 -6.64
C LEU A 246 7.67 -4.43 -6.91
N ARG A 247 7.99 -5.73 -6.84
CA ARG A 247 9.34 -6.19 -7.13
C ARG A 247 9.73 -5.92 -8.59
N GLU A 248 8.81 -6.19 -9.52
CA GLU A 248 9.00 -5.86 -10.94
C GLU A 248 9.26 -4.36 -11.15
N LEU A 249 8.56 -3.49 -10.42
CA LEU A 249 8.78 -2.04 -10.48
C LEU A 249 10.15 -1.63 -9.95
N ILE A 250 10.59 -2.22 -8.83
CA ILE A 250 11.94 -2.00 -8.30
C ILE A 250 12.97 -2.44 -9.32
N ASP A 251 12.86 -3.66 -9.84
CA ASP A 251 13.84 -4.22 -10.77
C ASP A 251 13.92 -3.41 -12.07
N LYS A 252 12.77 -2.95 -12.60
CA LYS A 252 12.73 -2.05 -13.77
C LYS A 252 13.37 -0.70 -13.47
N THR A 253 13.03 -0.07 -12.35
CA THR A 253 13.62 1.22 -11.96
C THR A 253 15.13 1.10 -11.80
N LEU A 254 15.62 0.01 -11.17
CA LEU A 254 17.05 -0.26 -11.03
C LEU A 254 17.74 -0.45 -12.39
N ALA A 255 17.08 -1.13 -13.33
CA ALA A 255 17.61 -1.30 -14.68
C ALA A 255 17.76 0.05 -15.41
N ASP A 256 16.78 0.96 -15.28
CA ASP A 256 16.83 2.31 -15.87
C ASP A 256 18.02 3.13 -15.32
N PHE A 257 18.41 2.90 -14.06
CA PHE A 257 19.60 3.52 -13.45
C PHE A 257 20.89 2.70 -13.57
N ASN A 258 20.85 1.52 -14.21
CA ASN A 258 21.94 0.55 -14.28
C ASN A 258 22.53 0.18 -12.88
N LYS A 259 21.63 -0.03 -11.90
CA LYS A 259 21.95 -0.38 -10.51
C LYS A 259 21.44 -1.77 -10.15
N THR A 260 21.93 -2.30 -9.03
CA THR A 260 21.40 -3.50 -8.37
C THR A 260 21.24 -3.26 -6.88
N MET A 261 20.50 -4.13 -6.19
CA MET A 261 20.40 -4.13 -4.73
C MET A 261 21.12 -5.34 -4.14
N ALA A 262 21.74 -5.17 -2.97
CA ALA A 262 22.25 -6.28 -2.19
C ALA A 262 21.11 -7.22 -1.73
N PRO A 263 21.40 -8.51 -1.44
CA PRO A 263 20.39 -9.47 -1.01
C PRO A 263 19.56 -8.96 0.19
N GLY A 264 18.24 -9.08 0.10
CA GLY A 264 17.31 -8.66 1.16
C GLY A 264 17.01 -7.16 1.24
N VAL A 265 17.76 -6.28 0.57
CA VAL A 265 17.52 -4.81 0.60
C VAL A 265 16.18 -4.47 -0.06
N ALA A 266 15.87 -5.09 -1.19
CA ALA A 266 14.59 -4.88 -1.88
C ALA A 266 13.40 -5.39 -1.05
N ASP A 267 13.53 -6.50 -0.33
CA ASP A 267 12.48 -6.98 0.57
C ASP A 267 12.24 -6.01 1.72
N LEU A 268 13.32 -5.50 2.31
CA LEU A 268 13.25 -4.51 3.40
C LEU A 268 12.65 -3.18 2.93
N LEU A 269 13.00 -2.74 1.71
CA LEU A 269 12.37 -1.57 1.09
C LEU A 269 10.87 -1.76 0.95
N LEU A 270 10.42 -2.92 0.46
CA LEU A 270 9.00 -3.25 0.33
C LEU A 270 8.28 -3.31 1.68
N GLU A 271 8.94 -3.80 2.73
CA GLU A 271 8.40 -3.79 4.10
C GLU A 271 8.21 -2.36 4.63
N ARG A 272 9.17 -1.46 4.36
CA ARG A 272 9.07 -0.04 4.76
C ARG A 272 8.04 0.75 3.99
N VAL A 273 7.96 0.53 2.67
CA VAL A 273 7.07 1.26 1.77
C VAL A 273 5.64 0.72 1.81
N GLY A 274 5.45 -0.59 2.00
CA GLY A 274 4.15 -1.24 1.87
C GLY A 274 3.65 -1.30 0.43
N PHE A 275 2.34 -1.56 0.22
CA PHE A 275 1.76 -1.61 -1.12
C PHE A 275 1.46 -0.23 -1.70
N HIS A 276 2.52 0.47 -2.13
CA HIS A 276 2.44 1.79 -2.74
C HIS A 276 3.35 1.87 -3.99
N PRO A 277 2.85 1.54 -5.20
CA PRO A 277 3.66 1.50 -6.43
C PRO A 277 4.47 2.78 -6.71
N VAL A 278 3.84 3.95 -6.56
CA VAL A 278 4.49 5.26 -6.77
C VAL A 278 5.64 5.48 -5.79
N ALA A 279 5.43 5.14 -4.51
CA ALA A 279 6.45 5.27 -3.48
C ALA A 279 7.59 4.28 -3.72
N ALA A 280 7.30 3.03 -4.11
CA ALA A 280 8.32 2.03 -4.40
C ALA A 280 9.27 2.49 -5.54
N VAL A 281 8.72 3.05 -6.62
CA VAL A 281 9.51 3.61 -7.73
C VAL A 281 10.31 4.83 -7.26
N THR A 282 9.65 5.76 -6.57
CA THR A 282 10.28 7.00 -6.08
C THR A 282 11.45 6.72 -5.12
N GLU A 283 11.23 5.89 -4.11
CA GLU A 283 12.27 5.54 -3.13
C GLU A 283 13.39 4.72 -3.76
N THR A 284 13.08 3.82 -4.71
CA THR A 284 14.11 3.11 -5.49
C THR A 284 14.96 4.08 -6.32
N GLY A 285 14.34 5.05 -6.98
CA GLY A 285 15.05 6.08 -7.74
C GLY A 285 15.96 6.94 -6.86
N LYS A 286 15.48 7.35 -5.67
CA LYS A 286 16.31 8.07 -4.68
C LYS A 286 17.51 7.25 -4.24
N LEU A 287 17.32 5.97 -3.93
CA LEU A 287 18.41 5.06 -3.55
C LEU A 287 19.44 4.89 -4.67
N ALA A 288 18.98 4.75 -5.92
CA ALA A 288 19.84 4.64 -7.08
C ALA A 288 20.69 5.90 -7.29
N LEU A 289 20.10 7.09 -7.11
CA LEU A 289 20.78 8.38 -7.19
C LEU A 289 21.77 8.57 -6.02
N PHE A 290 21.37 8.23 -4.80
CA PHE A 290 22.20 8.35 -3.60
C PHE A 290 23.43 7.43 -3.62
N ALA A 291 23.30 6.24 -4.22
CA ALA A 291 24.44 5.35 -4.43
C ALA A 291 25.53 5.96 -5.32
N GLY A 292 25.22 7.03 -6.06
CA GLY A 292 26.18 7.77 -6.89
C GLY A 292 26.78 6.87 -7.96
N THR A 293 28.10 6.72 -7.98
CA THR A 293 28.80 5.85 -8.94
C THR A 293 28.74 4.36 -8.59
N ARG A 294 28.39 3.98 -7.34
CA ARG A 294 28.36 2.58 -6.92
C ARG A 294 27.26 1.81 -7.64
N LYS A 295 27.57 0.63 -8.19
CA LYS A 295 26.59 -0.19 -8.91
C LYS A 295 25.56 -0.86 -8.01
N GLN A 296 25.96 -1.20 -6.78
CA GLN A 296 25.11 -1.90 -5.82
C GLN A 296 24.67 -0.98 -4.68
N ILE A 297 23.35 -0.90 -4.47
CA ILE A 297 22.70 -0.27 -3.33
C ILE A 297 22.74 -1.25 -2.16
N ASN A 298 23.21 -0.80 -1.01
CA ASN A 298 23.36 -1.61 0.19
C ASN A 298 22.34 -1.21 1.27
N ARG A 299 22.35 -1.93 2.39
CA ARG A 299 21.43 -1.68 3.50
C ARG A 299 21.65 -0.30 4.13
N ASP A 300 22.88 0.16 4.18
CA ASP A 300 23.21 1.45 4.78
C ASP A 300 22.62 2.61 3.97
N ASP A 301 22.59 2.51 2.63
CA ASP A 301 21.89 3.45 1.75
C ASP A 301 20.39 3.52 2.09
N LEU A 302 19.76 2.34 2.25
CA LEU A 302 18.35 2.24 2.60
C LEU A 302 18.07 2.83 3.99
N ASP A 303 18.94 2.57 4.95
CA ASP A 303 18.86 3.07 6.32
C ASP A 303 19.06 4.59 6.41
N ALA A 304 19.81 5.18 5.49
CA ALA A 304 20.05 6.62 5.42
C ALA A 304 18.87 7.38 4.79
N LEU A 305 18.21 6.80 3.77
CA LEU A 305 17.18 7.51 2.99
C LEU A 305 15.74 7.15 3.35
N VAL A 306 15.47 5.89 3.71
CA VAL A 306 14.11 5.39 3.91
C VAL A 306 13.91 5.11 5.39
N GLY A 307 12.97 5.85 6.00
CA GLY A 307 12.67 5.75 7.43
C GLY A 307 12.41 4.31 7.86
N ARG A 308 13.05 3.91 8.97
CA ARG A 308 12.86 2.58 9.55
C ARG A 308 11.47 2.48 10.18
N THR A 309 10.81 1.32 10.01
CA THR A 309 9.56 1.09 10.73
C THR A 309 9.81 0.99 12.24
N ARG A 310 8.80 1.33 13.06
CA ARG A 310 8.88 1.17 14.53
C ARG A 310 9.27 -0.26 14.92
N GLN A 311 8.75 -1.22 14.17
CA GLN A 311 9.00 -2.64 14.37
C GLN A 311 10.46 -3.01 14.09
N GLU A 312 11.08 -2.48 13.04
CA GLU A 312 12.50 -2.70 12.74
C GLU A 312 13.42 -2.16 13.83
N VAL A 313 13.18 -0.94 14.33
CA VAL A 313 14.02 -0.36 15.38
C VAL A 313 13.88 -1.14 16.70
N LEU A 314 12.67 -1.63 16.99
CA LEU A 314 12.42 -2.51 18.15
C LEU A 314 13.10 -3.89 17.99
N PHE A 315 13.15 -4.45 16.78
CA PHE A 315 13.90 -5.68 16.50
C PHE A 315 15.41 -5.49 16.54
N GLU A 316 15.91 -4.32 16.14
CA GLU A 316 17.32 -3.98 16.25
C GLU A 316 17.76 -3.97 17.72
N LEU A 317 16.93 -3.42 18.61
CA LEU A 317 17.19 -3.41 20.05
C LEU A 317 17.28 -4.83 20.61
N THR A 318 16.32 -5.70 20.29
CA THR A 318 16.35 -7.10 20.77
C THR A 318 17.52 -7.90 20.16
N GLY A 319 17.89 -7.62 18.91
CA GLY A 319 19.07 -8.19 18.27
C GLY A 319 20.38 -7.77 18.94
N ALA A 320 20.53 -6.50 19.31
CA ALA A 320 21.69 -6.02 20.06
C ALA A 320 21.79 -6.69 21.44
N LEU A 321 20.65 -6.84 22.13
CA LEU A 321 20.57 -7.55 23.41
C LEU A 321 20.95 -9.03 23.27
N GLY A 322 20.43 -9.72 22.25
CA GLY A 322 20.73 -11.12 21.97
C GLY A 322 22.22 -11.38 21.70
N LYS A 323 22.91 -10.41 21.09
CA LYS A 323 24.36 -10.43 20.86
C LYS A 323 25.18 -9.91 22.05
N ARG A 324 24.53 -9.52 23.15
CA ARG A 324 25.16 -8.88 24.33
C ARG A 324 25.99 -7.64 23.99
N ASN A 325 25.57 -6.89 22.97
CA ASN A 325 26.26 -5.67 22.56
C ASN A 325 25.63 -4.46 23.26
N LEU A 326 26.19 -4.09 24.43
CA LEU A 326 25.69 -3.00 25.26
C LEU A 326 25.74 -1.65 24.55
N GLU A 327 26.86 -1.33 23.89
CA GLU A 327 27.04 -0.08 23.15
C GLU A 327 25.93 0.10 22.10
N ARG A 328 25.70 -0.93 21.27
CA ARG A 328 24.64 -0.88 20.26
C ARG A 328 23.26 -0.82 20.88
N ALA A 329 23.01 -1.54 21.98
CA ALA A 329 21.72 -1.50 22.67
C ALA A 329 21.41 -0.09 23.21
N LEU A 330 22.39 0.60 23.80
CA LEU A 330 22.24 1.97 24.29
C LEU A 330 22.00 2.97 23.17
N LEU A 331 22.76 2.88 22.07
CA LEU A 331 22.57 3.73 20.89
C LEU A 331 21.17 3.58 20.29
N VAL A 332 20.70 2.34 20.13
CA VAL A 332 19.36 2.05 19.58
C VAL A 332 18.27 2.54 20.53
N ALA A 333 18.44 2.37 21.84
CA ALA A 333 17.49 2.87 22.83
C ALA A 333 17.39 4.39 22.83
N GLY A 334 18.50 5.13 22.67
CA GLY A 334 18.48 6.58 22.51
C GLY A 334 17.66 7.01 21.29
N ARG A 335 17.93 6.40 20.13
CA ARG A 335 17.18 6.67 18.88
C ARG A 335 15.70 6.34 18.99
N LEU A 336 15.33 5.28 19.70
CA LEU A 336 13.91 4.95 19.94
C LEU A 336 13.20 6.09 20.68
N GLN A 337 13.86 6.72 21.64
CA GLN A 337 13.28 7.84 22.39
C GLN A 337 13.23 9.13 21.59
N GLU A 338 14.28 9.45 20.83
CA GLU A 338 14.31 10.59 19.91
C GLU A 338 13.18 10.51 18.87
N ASN A 339 12.88 9.30 18.38
CA ASN A 339 11.78 9.03 17.46
C ASN A 339 10.39 8.95 18.13
N GLY A 340 10.28 9.34 19.41
CA GLY A 340 9.00 9.39 20.14
C GLY A 340 8.37 8.03 20.45
N ILE A 341 9.15 6.94 20.44
CA ILE A 341 8.63 5.64 20.84
C ILE A 341 8.39 5.62 22.34
N HIS A 342 7.14 5.30 22.71
CA HIS A 342 6.74 5.27 24.10
C HIS A 342 7.62 4.30 24.92
N PRO A 343 8.21 4.71 26.06
CA PRO A 343 9.12 3.88 26.85
C PRO A 343 8.52 2.53 27.29
N LEU A 344 7.23 2.51 27.65
CA LEU A 344 6.53 1.26 27.97
C LEU A 344 6.42 0.30 26.79
N ALA A 345 6.37 0.81 25.55
CA ALA A 345 6.39 -0.05 24.36
C ALA A 345 7.75 -0.74 24.22
N VAL A 346 8.86 -0.02 24.48
CA VAL A 346 10.21 -0.59 24.51
C VAL A 346 10.32 -1.70 25.56
N VAL A 347 9.87 -1.43 26.80
CA VAL A 347 9.87 -2.43 27.89
C VAL A 347 8.99 -3.63 27.53
N ALA A 348 7.82 -3.42 26.91
CA ALA A 348 6.95 -4.49 26.47
C ALA A 348 7.62 -5.39 25.40
N THR A 349 8.32 -4.79 24.43
CA THR A 349 9.10 -5.53 23.42
C THR A 349 10.20 -6.35 24.07
N LEU A 350 11.00 -5.75 24.97
CA LEU A 350 12.07 -6.45 25.68
C LEU A 350 11.54 -7.59 26.55
N ARG A 351 10.40 -7.39 27.20
CA ARG A 351 9.70 -8.43 27.97
C ARG A 351 9.24 -9.59 27.10
N ASN A 352 8.61 -9.31 25.96
CA ASN A 352 8.19 -10.37 25.05
C ASN A 352 9.42 -11.14 24.55
N TYR A 353 10.49 -10.45 24.18
CA TYR A 353 11.75 -11.06 23.79
C TYR A 353 12.35 -11.96 24.87
N ALA A 354 12.48 -11.46 26.11
CA ALA A 354 13.00 -12.24 27.24
C ALA A 354 12.14 -13.48 27.55
N ARG A 355 10.80 -13.36 27.47
CA ARG A 355 9.88 -14.50 27.64
C ARG A 355 10.06 -15.55 26.55
N THR A 356 10.19 -15.14 25.29
CA THR A 356 10.45 -16.04 24.17
C THR A 356 11.79 -16.75 24.33
N LEU A 357 12.86 -16.02 24.66
CA LEU A 357 14.16 -16.64 24.93
C LEU A 357 14.10 -17.63 26.09
N LEU A 358 13.38 -17.30 27.18
CA LEU A 358 13.25 -18.19 28.34
C LEU A 358 12.51 -19.47 27.96
N LEU A 359 11.39 -19.34 27.24
CA LEU A 359 10.64 -20.48 26.75
C LEU A 359 11.52 -21.37 25.88
N PHE A 360 12.18 -20.80 24.87
CA PHE A 360 13.02 -21.57 23.95
C PHE A 360 14.20 -22.20 24.66
N ARG A 361 14.83 -21.50 25.61
CA ARG A 361 15.92 -22.06 26.41
C ARG A 361 15.48 -23.25 27.25
N VAL A 362 14.28 -23.19 27.84
CA VAL A 362 13.72 -24.31 28.61
C VAL A 362 13.32 -25.47 27.69
N LEU A 363 12.77 -25.20 26.51
CA LEU A 363 12.46 -26.23 25.51
C LEU A 363 13.73 -26.93 25.01
N GLN A 364 14.85 -26.22 24.86
CA GLN A 364 16.14 -26.83 24.50
C GLN A 364 16.67 -27.82 25.55
N GLN A 365 16.28 -27.67 26.81
CA GLN A 365 16.70 -28.56 27.89
C GLN A 365 15.85 -29.83 27.98
N GLN A 366 14.76 -29.91 27.21
CA GLN A 366 13.84 -31.04 27.21
C GLN A 366 14.34 -32.13 26.25
N PRO A 367 14.73 -33.33 26.76
CA PRO A 367 15.31 -34.39 25.94
C PRO A 367 14.43 -34.81 24.76
N GLN A 368 13.10 -34.77 24.93
CA GLN A 368 12.11 -35.17 23.93
C GLN A 368 12.13 -34.36 22.63
N PHE A 369 12.75 -33.18 22.61
CA PHE A 369 12.85 -32.36 21.39
C PHE A 369 14.18 -32.56 20.65
N GLU A 370 15.09 -33.40 21.20
CA GLU A 370 16.37 -33.78 20.61
C GLU A 370 17.21 -32.59 20.11
N TYR A 371 17.11 -31.44 20.79
CA TYR A 371 17.86 -30.25 20.43
C TYR A 371 19.26 -30.27 21.05
N GLY A 372 20.27 -30.64 20.26
CA GLY A 372 21.69 -30.63 20.66
C GLY A 372 22.32 -29.23 20.74
N ARG A 373 23.60 -29.15 21.14
CA ARG A 373 24.35 -27.87 21.27
C ARG A 373 24.54 -27.10 19.95
N SER A 374 24.44 -27.77 18.81
CA SER A 374 24.52 -27.15 17.48
C SER A 374 23.74 -27.98 16.46
N VAL A 375 22.45 -27.67 16.29
CA VAL A 375 21.58 -28.35 15.32
C VAL A 375 21.54 -27.53 14.04
N PRO A 376 21.89 -28.07 12.86
CA PRO A 376 21.73 -27.37 11.59
C PRO A 376 20.25 -27.07 11.29
N PHE A 377 19.97 -25.98 10.56
CA PHE A 377 18.60 -25.57 10.23
C PHE A 377 17.74 -26.69 9.61
N ALA A 378 18.31 -27.47 8.70
CA ALA A 378 17.60 -28.57 8.05
C ALA A 378 17.11 -29.65 9.03
N VAL A 379 17.92 -29.96 10.05
CA VAL A 379 17.60 -30.92 11.10
C VAL A 379 16.52 -30.33 12.03
N PHE A 380 16.68 -29.06 12.42
CA PHE A 380 15.68 -28.36 13.22
C PHE A 380 14.31 -28.33 12.53
N GLN A 381 14.26 -28.02 11.24
CA GLN A 381 13.01 -27.92 10.48
C GLN A 381 12.32 -29.28 10.32
N ARG A 382 13.06 -30.36 10.08
CA ARG A 382 12.50 -31.69 9.81
C ARG A 382 12.17 -32.49 11.07
N GLN A 383 12.90 -32.29 12.17
CA GLN A 383 12.80 -33.13 13.36
C GLN A 383 12.31 -32.36 14.59
N CYS A 384 12.97 -31.26 14.95
CA CYS A 384 12.66 -30.53 16.19
C CYS A 384 11.35 -29.74 16.09
N LEU A 385 11.16 -28.97 15.01
CA LEU A 385 10.02 -28.07 14.87
C LEU A 385 8.65 -28.79 14.82
N PRO A 386 8.48 -29.94 14.13
CA PRO A 386 7.24 -30.70 14.18
C PRO A 386 6.88 -31.16 15.59
N ARG A 387 7.84 -31.77 16.32
CA ARG A 387 7.64 -32.22 17.72
C ARG A 387 7.29 -31.07 18.68
N LEU A 388 7.86 -29.90 18.44
CA LEU A 388 7.52 -28.69 19.20
C LEU A 388 6.07 -28.23 18.91
N LYS A 389 5.61 -28.34 17.66
CA LYS A 389 4.27 -27.91 17.24
C LYS A 389 3.15 -28.90 17.61
N GLU A 390 3.47 -30.17 17.85
CA GLU A 390 2.53 -31.17 18.38
C GLU A 390 1.93 -30.72 19.71
N ARG A 391 2.70 -30.02 20.54
CA ARG A 391 2.19 -29.41 21.77
C ARG A 391 1.47 -28.11 21.43
N GLN A 392 0.14 -28.17 21.40
CA GLN A 392 -0.72 -27.02 21.09
C GLN A 392 -0.54 -25.81 22.03
N VAL A 393 0.15 -25.99 23.17
CA VAL A 393 0.38 -24.97 24.20
C VAL A 393 1.15 -23.74 23.68
N TRP A 394 2.08 -23.92 22.73
CA TRP A 394 2.97 -22.86 22.24
C TRP A 394 2.75 -22.51 20.77
N GLN A 395 1.55 -22.75 20.23
CA GLN A 395 1.25 -22.51 18.82
C GLN A 395 1.53 -21.07 18.39
N LYS A 396 1.22 -20.09 19.26
CA LYS A 396 1.42 -18.67 18.95
C LYS A 396 2.90 -18.34 18.83
N GLU A 397 3.72 -18.80 19.77
CA GLU A 397 5.16 -18.57 19.83
C GLU A 397 5.92 -19.31 18.71
N LEU A 398 5.38 -20.43 18.24
CA LEU A 398 5.94 -21.26 17.16
C LEU A 398 5.31 -20.98 15.77
N SER A 399 4.41 -20.00 15.65
CA SER A 399 3.65 -19.70 14.42
C SER A 399 4.49 -19.03 13.32
N GLY A 400 5.66 -18.48 13.67
CA GLY A 400 6.53 -17.78 12.73
C GLY A 400 7.16 -18.69 11.66
N HIS A 401 7.80 -18.07 10.65
CA HIS A 401 8.54 -18.78 9.63
C HIS A 401 9.63 -19.68 10.26
N PRO A 402 9.81 -20.95 9.82
CA PRO A 402 10.72 -21.91 10.47
C PRO A 402 12.13 -21.38 10.71
N TYR A 403 12.68 -20.62 9.76
CA TYR A 403 14.01 -20.02 9.90
C TYR A 403 14.08 -18.94 10.98
N ALA A 404 13.04 -18.12 11.14
CA ALA A 404 13.01 -17.09 12.18
C ALA A 404 12.93 -17.73 13.58
N VAL A 405 12.11 -18.78 13.72
CA VAL A 405 12.03 -19.57 14.95
C VAL A 405 13.39 -20.23 15.26
N TYR A 406 14.04 -20.79 14.26
CA TYR A 406 15.38 -21.37 14.39
C TYR A 406 16.42 -20.36 14.88
N MET A 407 16.48 -19.16 14.30
CA MET A 407 17.40 -18.10 14.72
C MET A 407 17.15 -17.67 16.17
N GLN A 408 15.89 -17.61 16.60
CA GLN A 408 15.55 -17.31 18.00
C GLN A 408 15.94 -18.44 18.95
N PHE A 409 15.80 -19.71 18.53
CA PHE A 409 16.34 -20.85 19.26
C PHE A 409 17.87 -20.73 19.42
N GLN A 410 18.60 -20.46 18.34
CA GLN A 410 20.05 -20.26 18.44
C GLN A 410 20.41 -19.10 19.39
N ALA A 411 19.69 -17.98 19.32
CA ALA A 411 19.90 -16.87 20.24
C ALA A 411 19.65 -17.26 21.72
N ALA A 412 18.60 -18.04 22.00
CA ALA A 412 18.26 -18.49 23.35
C ALA A 412 19.37 -19.36 23.97
N ALA A 413 20.11 -20.13 23.16
CA ALA A 413 21.18 -21.00 23.63
C ALA A 413 22.34 -20.23 24.31
N ALA A 414 22.51 -18.94 23.98
CA ALA A 414 23.53 -18.07 24.56
C ALA A 414 23.21 -17.61 25.99
N PHE A 415 22.04 -17.95 26.54
CA PHE A 415 21.58 -17.48 27.84
C PHE A 415 21.21 -18.65 28.77
N SER A 416 21.36 -18.44 30.08
CA SER A 416 20.86 -19.38 31.09
C SER A 416 19.42 -19.02 31.50
N PRO A 417 18.59 -20.00 31.92
CA PRO A 417 17.27 -19.69 32.47
C PRO A 417 17.31 -18.72 33.65
N VAL A 418 18.37 -18.77 34.46
CA VAL A 418 18.56 -17.87 35.61
C VAL A 418 18.72 -16.42 35.15
N VAL A 419 19.58 -16.16 34.16
CA VAL A 419 19.77 -14.82 33.59
C VAL A 419 18.47 -14.28 32.99
N LEU A 420 17.74 -15.11 32.24
CA LEU A 420 16.49 -14.71 31.60
C LEU A 420 15.36 -14.46 32.62
N LYS A 421 15.33 -15.20 33.74
CA LYS A 421 14.42 -14.90 34.87
C LYS A 421 14.78 -13.57 35.53
N ASN A 422 16.07 -13.31 35.75
CA ASN A 422 16.54 -12.03 36.28
C ASN A 422 16.16 -10.85 35.36
N TRP A 423 16.31 -11.02 34.04
CA TRP A 423 15.84 -10.03 33.05
C TRP A 423 14.37 -9.68 33.22
N LEU A 424 13.50 -10.68 33.45
CA LEU A 424 12.07 -10.43 33.69
C LEU A 424 11.81 -9.62 34.97
N GLN A 425 12.62 -9.84 36.02
CA GLN A 425 12.54 -9.05 37.27
C GLN A 425 12.99 -7.61 37.04
N LEU A 426 14.12 -7.41 36.33
CA LEU A 426 14.61 -6.07 35.96
C LEU A 426 13.60 -5.31 35.10
N LEU A 427 12.98 -5.98 34.13
CA LEU A 427 11.95 -5.42 33.27
C LEU A 427 10.69 -5.01 34.05
N LEU A 428 10.27 -5.83 35.02
CA LEU A 428 9.17 -5.48 35.93
C LEU A 428 9.52 -4.23 36.75
N GLY A 429 10.73 -4.18 37.32
CA GLY A 429 11.19 -3.01 38.07
C GLY A 429 11.25 -1.74 37.22
N ALA A 430 11.70 -1.84 35.97
CA ALA A 430 11.70 -0.73 35.03
C ALA A 430 10.28 -0.27 34.68
N GLU A 431 9.34 -1.19 34.45
CA GLU A 431 7.94 -0.86 34.20
C GLU A 431 7.29 -0.11 35.37
N LEU A 432 7.54 -0.56 36.60
CA LEU A 432 7.05 0.12 37.81
C LEU A 432 7.64 1.53 37.95
N ARG A 433 8.94 1.70 37.70
CA ARG A 433 9.61 3.01 37.73
C ARG A 433 9.06 3.96 36.66
N LEU A 434 8.78 3.46 35.45
CA LEU A 434 8.19 4.27 34.39
C LEU A 434 6.76 4.72 34.70
N LYS A 435 5.99 3.96 35.49
CA LYS A 435 4.59 4.28 35.84
C LYS A 435 4.45 5.09 37.12
N GLY A 436 5.37 4.94 38.07
CA GLY A 436 5.20 5.43 39.44
C GLY A 436 6.36 6.28 39.98
N SER A 437 7.35 6.64 39.17
CA SER A 437 8.47 7.48 39.62
C SER A 437 8.64 8.73 38.74
N PRO A 438 9.22 9.82 39.28
CA PRO A 438 9.53 11.04 38.51
C PRO A 438 10.81 10.90 37.67
N LEU A 439 11.42 9.70 37.62
CA LEU A 439 12.66 9.50 36.88
C LEU A 439 12.43 9.67 35.37
N ALA A 440 13.37 10.35 34.71
CA ALA A 440 13.34 10.48 33.27
C ALA A 440 13.33 9.09 32.60
N PRO A 441 12.43 8.82 31.64
CA PRO A 441 12.33 7.50 31.00
C PRO A 441 13.63 7.04 30.34
N ALA A 442 14.44 7.97 29.83
CA ALA A 442 15.77 7.70 29.28
C ALA A 442 16.71 7.07 30.32
N THR A 443 16.71 7.62 31.53
CA THR A 443 17.51 7.11 32.63
C THR A 443 17.07 5.69 33.02
N VAL A 444 15.76 5.46 33.09
CA VAL A 444 15.21 4.13 33.43
C VAL A 444 15.57 3.09 32.38
N LEU A 445 15.44 3.41 31.09
CA LEU A 445 15.79 2.48 30.01
C LEU A 445 17.30 2.22 29.90
N ARG A 446 18.15 3.23 30.04
CA ARG A 446 19.61 3.05 30.04
C ARG A 446 20.06 2.16 31.19
N HIS A 447 19.58 2.45 32.40
CA HIS A 447 19.89 1.64 33.58
C HIS A 447 19.41 0.19 33.42
N LEU A 448 18.19 -0.01 32.88
CA LEU A 448 17.67 -1.35 32.58
C LEU A 448 18.61 -2.11 31.63
N LEU A 449 19.02 -1.51 30.52
CA LEU A 449 19.88 -2.17 29.52
C LEU A 449 21.26 -2.50 30.07
N ILE A 450 21.84 -1.60 30.87
CA ILE A 450 23.10 -1.83 31.58
C ILE A 450 22.94 -3.02 32.53
N ALA A 451 21.94 -2.99 33.42
CA ALA A 451 21.70 -4.06 34.40
C ALA A 451 21.36 -5.41 33.77
N MET A 452 20.77 -5.44 32.57
CA MET A 452 20.52 -6.68 31.84
C MET A 452 21.79 -7.28 31.20
N LEU A 453 22.78 -6.46 30.86
CA LEU A 453 23.97 -6.88 30.12
C LEU A 453 25.25 -6.93 30.97
N GLU A 454 25.27 -6.26 32.11
CA GLU A 454 26.28 -6.43 33.16
C GLU A 454 26.03 -7.71 33.95
N LYS A 455 27.13 -8.31 34.44
CA LYS A 455 27.13 -9.62 35.12
C LYS A 455 26.54 -9.55 36.51
#